data_AF-A0A5P8W399-F1
#
_entry.id   AF-A0A5P8W399-F1
#
_cell.length_a   1.000
_cell.length_b   1.000
_cell.length_c   1.000
_cell.angle_alpha   90.00
_cell.angle_beta   90.00
_cell.angle_gamma   90.00
#
_symmetry.space_group_name_H-M   'P 1'
#
loop_
_entity.id
_entity.type
_entity.pdbx_description
1 polymer ?
#
loop_
_entity_poly.entity_id
_entity_poly.type
_entity_poly.pdbx_seq_one_letter_code
_entity_poly.pdbx_strand_id
1 'polypeptide(L)' 'MVDDNQDLFTTLYAQRLFFLVANDVKGVKFQSLGRTEARMMLENRLRTLRRSGQSQEYDQLQSVFQRTFQ' A
#
# COMPACT_ATOMS: atom_id res chain seq x y z
N MET A 1 4.86 3.66 -0.03
CA MET A 1 4.55 4.54 1.11
C MET A 1 3.08 4.89 1.19
N VAL A 2 2.45 4.41 2.25
CA VAL A 2 1.12 4.84 2.67
C VAL A 2 1.26 6.14 3.49
N ASP A 3 2.31 6.25 4.31
CA ASP A 3 2.70 7.41 5.12
C ASP A 3 4.23 7.43 5.34
N ASP A 4 4.81 8.50 5.92
CA ASP A 4 6.27 8.72 6.02
C ASP A 4 7.04 7.59 6.74
N ASN A 5 6.36 6.81 7.59
CA ASN A 5 6.93 5.68 8.31
C ASN A 5 6.16 4.36 8.13
N GLN A 6 5.25 4.28 7.16
CA GLN A 6 4.41 3.09 6.94
C GLN A 6 4.33 2.69 5.47
N ASP A 7 4.64 1.43 5.23
CA ASP A 7 4.59 0.82 3.91
C ASP A 7 3.66 -0.40 3.90
N LEU A 8 2.88 -0.52 2.82
CA LEU A 8 2.05 -1.69 2.58
C LEU A 8 2.82 -2.70 1.74
N PHE A 9 2.97 -3.90 2.28
CA PHE A 9 3.56 -5.04 1.60
C PHE A 9 2.51 -6.11 1.29
N THR A 10 2.77 -6.89 0.25
CA THR A 10 2.00 -8.10 -0.07
C THR A 10 2.93 -9.27 -0.35
N THR A 11 2.47 -10.47 -0.08
CA THR A 11 3.23 -11.70 -0.33
C THR A 11 3.32 -12.02 -1.82
N LEU A 12 4.51 -12.39 -2.30
CA LEU A 12 4.74 -12.79 -3.69
C LEU A 12 4.43 -14.27 -3.96
N TYR A 13 4.59 -15.13 -2.95
CA TYR A 13 4.55 -16.60 -3.10
C TYR A 13 3.39 -17.28 -2.35
N ALA A 14 2.49 -16.52 -1.73
CA ALA A 14 1.35 -17.04 -0.98
C ALA A 14 0.02 -16.52 -1.55
N GLN A 15 -1.10 -17.03 -1.03
CA GLN A 15 -2.45 -16.60 -1.38
C GLN A 15 -2.74 -15.20 -0.79
N ARG A 16 -2.10 -14.18 -1.38
CA ARG A 16 -2.17 -12.73 -1.11
C ARG A 16 -2.53 -12.31 0.32
N LEU A 17 -1.55 -12.42 1.20
CA LEU A 17 -1.52 -11.73 2.50
C LEU A 17 -1.00 -10.30 2.34
N PHE A 18 -1.52 -9.38 3.15
CA PHE A 18 -1.13 -7.98 3.19
C PHE A 18 -0.58 -7.61 4.57
N PHE A 19 0.43 -6.75 4.60
CA PHE A 19 1.08 -6.33 5.83
C PHE A 19 1.33 -4.83 5.81
N LEU A 20 0.93 -4.14 6.87
CA LEU A 20 1.42 -2.81 7.16
C LEU A 20 2.73 -2.96 7.92
N VAL A 21 3.79 -2.44 7.33
CA VAL A 21 5.13 -2.47 7.92
C VAL A 21 5.48 -1.08 8.37
N ALA A 22 5.71 -0.94 9.66
CA ALA A 22 6.14 0.31 10.27
C ALA A 22 7.54 0.13 10.85
N ASN A 23 8.43 1.07 10.55
CA ASN A 23 9.75 1.14 11.17
C ASN A 23 9.62 1.90 12.49
N ASP A 24 9.78 1.21 13.61
CA ASP A 24 9.80 1.79 14.95
C ASP A 24 11.26 1.83 15.46
N VAL A 25 11.55 2.72 16.42
CA VAL A 25 12.89 2.86 17.04
C VAL A 25 13.37 1.55 17.66
N LYS A 26 12.42 0.68 18.04
CA LYS A 26 12.68 -0.64 18.65
C LYS A 26 12.71 -1.80 17.64
N GLY A 27 12.51 -1.55 16.35
CA GLY A 27 12.52 -2.57 15.31
C GLY A 27 11.36 -2.46 14.31
N VAL A 28 11.27 -3.44 13.43
CA VAL A 28 10.24 -3.49 12.38
C VAL A 28 8.99 -4.19 12.90
N LYS A 29 7.83 -3.54 12.80
CA LYS A 29 6.53 -4.13 13.15
C LYS A 29 5.78 -4.52 11.89
N PHE A 30 5.26 -5.75 11.88
CA PHE A 30 4.42 -6.28 10.80
C PHE A 30 2.99 -6.47 11.32
N GLN A 31 2.06 -5.67 10.82
CA GLN A 31 0.65 -5.83 11.12
C GLN A 31 -0.05 -6.48 9.93
N SER A 32 -0.67 -7.64 10.13
CA SER A 32 -1.48 -8.29 9.09
C SER A 32 -2.73 -7.46 8.79
N LEU A 33 -3.05 -7.31 7.50
CA LEU A 33 -4.22 -6.60 7.01
C LEU A 33 -5.11 -7.50 6.17
N GLY A 34 -6.42 -7.27 6.26
CA GLY A 34 -7.38 -7.84 5.34
C GLY A 34 -7.22 -7.28 3.93
N ARG A 35 -7.59 -8.07 2.91
CA ARG A 35 -7.58 -7.63 1.50
C ARG A 35 -8.42 -6.38 1.27
N THR A 36 -9.58 -6.27 1.94
CA THR A 36 -10.47 -5.11 1.82
C THR A 36 -9.83 -3.84 2.38
N GLU A 37 -9.21 -3.93 3.55
CA GLU A 37 -8.56 -2.79 4.21
C GLU A 37 -7.35 -2.32 3.40
N ALA A 38 -6.52 -3.26 2.93
CA ALA A 38 -5.39 -2.98 2.05
C ALA A 38 -5.82 -2.28 0.75
N ARG A 39 -6.93 -2.73 0.16
CA ARG A 39 -7.53 -2.10 -1.03
C ARG A 39 -7.96 -0.67 -0.74
N MET A 40 -8.71 -0.44 0.34
CA MET A 40 -9.20 0.88 0.71
C MET A 40 -8.05 1.87 0.97
N MET A 41 -6.96 1.42 1.58
CA MET A 41 -5.78 2.25 1.80
C MET A 41 -5.13 2.71 0.48
N LEU A 42 -4.97 1.81 -0.49
CA LEU A 42 -4.42 2.20 -1.80
C LEU A 42 -5.37 3.11 -2.57
N GLU A 43 -6.68 2.88 -2.52
CA GLU A 43 -7.67 3.77 -3.14
C GLU A 43 -7.61 5.18 -2.55
N ASN A 44 -7.42 5.30 -1.23
CA ASN A 44 -7.21 6.58 -0.56
C ASN A 44 -5.92 7.26 -1.03
N ARG A 45 -4.80 6.52 -1.10
CA ARG A 45 -3.52 7.07 -1.58
C ARG A 45 -3.60 7.53 -3.04
N LEU A 46 -4.22 6.75 -3.92
CA LEU A 46 -4.48 7.12 -5.32
C LEU A 46 -5.30 8.42 -5.41
N ARG A 47 -6.33 8.58 -4.58
CA ARG A 47 -7.10 9.83 -4.51
C ARG A 47 -6.24 11.02 -4.08
N THR A 48 -5.35 10.85 -3.12
CA THR A 48 -4.42 11.89 -2.66
C THR A 48 -3.39 12.26 -3.73
N LEU A 49 -2.78 11.27 -4.40
CA LEU A 49 -1.83 11.51 -5.50
C LEU A 49 -2.48 12.25 -6.67
N ARG A 50 -3.72 11.87 -7.02
CA ARG A 50 -4.51 12.56 -8.05
C ARG A 50 -4.78 14.02 -7.70
N ARG A 51 -5.09 14.32 -6.43
CA ARG A 51 -5.37 15.70 -5.97
C ARG A 51 -4.12 16.56 -5.85
N SER A 52 -2.98 15.96 -5.48
CA SER A 52 -1.69 16.66 -5.35
C SER A 52 -0.97 16.89 -6.69
N GLY A 53 -1.50 16.35 -7.79
CA GLY A 53 -0.92 16.50 -9.12
C GLY A 53 0.32 15.62 -9.39
N GLN A 54 0.58 14.63 -8.53
CA GLN A 54 1.71 13.71 -8.68
C GLN A 54 1.37 12.60 -9.68
N SER A 55 1.24 12.95 -10.96
CA SER A 55 0.78 12.05 -12.03
C SER A 55 1.65 10.80 -12.20
N GLN A 56 2.98 10.95 -12.14
CA GLN A 56 3.89 9.81 -12.30
C GLN A 56 3.74 8.77 -11.17
N GLU A 57 3.69 9.22 -9.92
CA GLU A 57 3.45 8.33 -8.77
C GLU A 57 2.06 7.70 -8.83
N TYR A 58 1.06 8.47 -9.26
CA TYR A 58 -0.29 7.98 -9.46
C TYR A 58 -0.33 6.83 -10.48
N ASP A 59 0.26 7.01 -11.66
CA ASP A 59 0.26 6.00 -12.73
C ASP A 59 0.99 4.72 -12.31
N GLN A 60 2.12 4.87 -11.62
CA GLN A 60 2.84 3.74 -11.05
C GLN A 60 1.98 2.98 -10.04
N LEU A 61 1.39 3.68 -9.07
CA LEU A 61 0.56 3.07 -8.04
C LEU A 61 -0.70 2.44 -8.64
N GLN A 62 -1.30 3.07 -9.66
CA GLN A 62 -2.49 2.58 -10.35
C GLN A 62 -2.19 1.24 -11.05
N SER A 63 -1.04 1.11 -11.71
CA SER A 63 -0.62 -0.15 -12.35
C SER A 63 -0.40 -1.29 -11.34
N VAL A 64 0.12 -0.97 -10.14
CA VAL A 64 0.32 -1.95 -9.06
C VAL A 64 -1.03 -2.34 -8.46
N PHE A 65 -1.93 -1.38 -8.27
CA PHE A 65 -3.27 -1.61 -7.75
C PHE A 65 -4.05 -2.59 -8.64
N GLN A 66 -4.05 -2.37 -9.96
CA GLN A 66 -4.71 -3.27 -10.92
C GLN A 66 -4.15 -4.68 -10.82
N ARG A 67 -2.82 -4.86 -10.88
CA ARG A 67 -2.18 -6.19 -10.78
C ARG A 67 -2.45 -6.91 -9.46
N THR A 68 -2.72 -6.18 -8.38
CA THR A 68 -2.83 -6.73 -7.01
C THR A 68 -4.27 -7.04 -6.61
N PHE A 69 -5.22 -6.22 -7.06
CA PHE A 69 -6.62 -6.25 -6.59
C PHE A 69 -7.66 -6.55 -7.68
N GLN A 70 -7.29 -6.49 -8.96
CA GLN A 70 -8.10 -6.99 -10.08
C GLN A 70 -7.55 -8.33 -10.55
#